data_AF-A0A815J7E8-F1
#
_entry.id   AF-A0A815J7E8-F1
#
_cell.length_a   1.000
_cell.length_b   1.000
_cell.length_c   1.000
_cell.angle_alpha   90.00
_cell.angle_beta   90.00
_cell.angle_gamma   90.00
#
_symmetry.space_group_name_H-M   'P 1'
#
loop_
_entity.id
_entity.type
_entity.pdbx_description
1 polymer ?
#
loop_
_entity_poly.entity_id
_entity_poly.type
_entity_poly.pdbx_seq_one_letter_code
_entity_poly.pdbx_strand_id
1 'polypeptide(L)' 'MNTTQIGGFHRNFYPFLNQDGYRSPLVFVYFKKIETNVLINVECRAYAQNIDNNDSIEYKRGSVHFELIVE' A
#
# COMPACT_ATOMS: atom_id res chain seq x y z
N MET A 1 20.96 7.26 -11.89
CA MET A 1 19.59 7.09 -12.41
C MET A 1 18.64 7.54 -11.31
N ASN A 2 18.16 8.77 -11.38
CA ASN A 2 17.27 9.36 -10.37
C ASN A 2 15.86 8.81 -10.56
N THR A 3 15.57 7.66 -9.96
CA THR A 3 14.21 7.17 -9.77
C THR A 3 13.85 7.35 -8.31
N THR A 4 13.29 8.49 -7.96
CA THR A 4 12.57 8.61 -6.68
C THR A 4 11.41 7.62 -6.78
N GLN A 5 11.54 6.44 -6.19
CA GLN A 5 10.52 5.41 -6.20
C GLN A 5 9.39 5.87 -5.26
N ILE A 6 8.37 6.52 -5.82
CA ILE A 6 7.23 7.01 -5.05
C ILE A 6 6.27 5.83 -4.85
N GLY A 7 5.88 5.55 -3.60
CA GLY A 7 4.84 4.57 -3.29
C GLY A 7 5.28 3.10 -3.30
N GLY A 8 6.54 2.79 -2.98
CA GLY A 8 7.04 1.42 -2.87
C GLY A 8 7.87 1.17 -1.61
N PHE A 9 8.18 -0.09 -1.35
CA PHE A 9 9.04 -0.51 -0.25
C PHE A 9 10.44 -0.84 -0.76
N HIS A 10 11.48 -0.26 -0.15
CA HIS A 10 12.86 -0.55 -0.52
C HIS A 10 13.27 -1.97 -0.10
N ARG A 11 14.01 -2.69 -0.95
CA ARG A 11 14.41 -4.09 -0.68
C ARG A 11 15.26 -4.25 0.58
N ASN A 12 16.01 -3.21 0.98
CA ASN A 12 16.86 -3.22 2.18
C ASN A 12 16.13 -3.47 3.51
N PHE A 13 14.80 -3.33 3.55
CA PHE A 13 14.00 -3.68 4.74
C PHE A 13 13.72 -5.18 4.86
N TYR A 14 14.08 -5.99 3.86
CA TYR A 14 13.82 -7.42 3.82
C TYR A 14 15.13 -8.22 3.66
N PRO A 15 15.21 -9.45 4.22
CA PRO A 15 14.19 -10.15 4.97
C PRO A 15 14.05 -9.65 6.42
N PHE A 16 12.88 -9.88 7.01
CA PHE A 16 12.70 -9.79 8.45
C PHE A 16 13.33 -11.02 9.11
N LEU A 17 14.22 -10.80 10.09
CA LEU A 17 15.02 -11.83 10.76
C LEU A 17 14.75 -11.89 12.28
N ASN A 18 13.62 -11.36 12.76
CA ASN A 18 13.33 -11.16 14.19
C ASN A 18 14.36 -10.27 14.90
N GLN A 19 14.94 -9.29 14.20
CA GLN A 19 15.89 -8.35 14.79
C GLN A 19 15.19 -7.32 15.69
N ASP A 20 15.77 -7.05 16.87
CA ASP A 20 15.25 -6.06 17.81
C ASP A 20 15.16 -4.67 17.17
N GLY A 21 14.04 -3.98 17.41
CA GLY A 21 13.79 -2.65 16.88
C GLY A 21 13.51 -2.59 15.37
N TYR A 22 13.23 -3.73 14.72
CA TYR A 22 12.77 -3.73 13.33
C TYR A 22 11.53 -2.84 13.14
N ARG A 23 11.56 -2.00 12.11
CA ARG A 23 10.43 -1.17 11.69
C ARG A 23 10.08 -1.51 10.25
N SER A 24 8.88 -2.06 10.05
CA SER A 24 8.34 -2.29 8.71
C SER A 24 8.28 -0.97 7.94
N PRO A 25 8.63 -0.96 6.64
CA PRO A 25 8.58 0.26 5.84
C PRO A 25 7.13 0.71 5.64
N LEU A 26 6.92 2.03 5.55
CA LEU A 26 5.61 2.65 5.39
C LEU A 26 5.58 3.52 4.14
N VAL A 27 4.40 3.63 3.54
CA VAL A 27 4.11 4.55 2.43
C VAL A 27 2.86 5.36 2.77
N PHE A 28 2.87 6.63 2.38
CA PHE A 28 1.73 7.53 2.56
C PHE A 28 1.09 7.83 1.21
N VAL A 29 -0.23 7.82 1.17
CA VAL A 29 -1.03 8.23 0.01
C VAL A 29 -1.64 9.59 0.32
N TYR A 30 -1.36 10.58 -0.54
CA TYR A 30 -1.91 11.93 -0.40
C TYR A 30 -2.84 12.25 -1.58
N PHE A 31 -4.12 12.44 -1.27
CA PHE A 31 -5.14 12.84 -2.24
C PHE A 31 -5.12 14.37 -2.40
N LYS A 32 -4.52 14.85 -3.50
CA LYS A 32 -4.35 16.30 -3.76
C LYS A 32 -5.66 17.05 -4.00
N LYS A 33 -6.62 16.40 -4.64
CA LYS A 33 -7.94 16.94 -4.97
C LYS A 33 -8.93 15.80 -4.80
N ILE A 34 -9.76 15.88 -3.78
CA ILE A 34 -10.77 14.88 -3.45
C ILE A 34 -12.15 15.51 -3.63
N GLU A 35 -13.07 14.77 -4.22
CA GLU A 35 -14.46 15.19 -4.33
C GLU A 35 -15.13 15.07 -2.94
N THR A 36 -15.76 16.15 -2.49
CA THR A 36 -16.48 16.20 -1.21
C THR A 36 -17.89 15.64 -1.36
N ASN A 37 -18.49 15.17 -0.26
CA ASN A 37 -19.88 14.71 -0.20
C ASN A 37 -20.20 13.50 -1.12
N VAL A 38 -19.17 12.73 -1.50
CA VAL A 38 -19.31 11.49 -2.26
C VAL A 38 -18.53 10.35 -1.59
N LEU A 39 -19.05 9.12 -1.70
CA LEU A 39 -18.37 7.91 -1.21
C LEU A 39 -17.32 7.45 -2.22
N ILE A 40 -16.05 7.52 -1.83
CA ILE A 40 -14.91 7.13 -2.67
C ILE A 40 -14.40 5.77 -2.21
N ASN A 41 -14.42 4.79 -3.12
CA ASN A 41 -13.88 3.46 -2.90
C ASN A 41 -12.42 3.43 -3.38
N VAL A 42 -11.48 3.16 -2.46
CA VAL A 42 -10.05 3.10 -2.77
C VAL A 42 -9.54 1.67 -2.61
N GLU A 43 -8.76 1.21 -3.57
CA GLU A 43 -7.96 -0.02 -3.45
C GLU A 43 -6.49 0.28 -3.74
N CYS A 44 -5.61 -0.04 -2.80
CA CYS A 44 -4.16 0.04 -2.98
C CYS A 44 -3.59 -1.36 -3.12
N ARG A 45 -2.83 -1.61 -4.19
CA ARG A 45 -2.20 -2.92 -4.49
C ARG A 45 -0.68 -2.80 -4.44
N ALA A 46 -0.04 -3.76 -3.78
CA ALA A 46 1.41 -3.94 -3.81
C ALA A 46 1.75 -4.93 -4.93
N TYR A 47 2.66 -4.54 -5.83
CA TYR A 47 3.09 -5.36 -6.96
C TYR A 47 4.52 -5.85 -6.76
N ALA A 48 4.69 -7.16 -6.64
CA ALA A 48 5.99 -7.84 -6.68
C ALA A 48 5.81 -9.29 -7.13
N GLN A 49 6.87 -9.92 -7.66
CA GLN A 49 6.81 -11.30 -8.15
C GLN A 49 6.40 -12.32 -7.07
N ASN A 50 6.64 -12.00 -5.80
CA ASN A 50 6.35 -12.83 -4.63
C ASN A 50 5.12 -12.37 -3.84
N ILE A 51 4.31 -11.46 -4.39
CA ILE A 51 3.05 -11.04 -3.78
C ILE A 51 1.91 -11.65 -4.60
N ASP A 52 1.10 -12.46 -3.94
CA ASP A 52 -0.15 -12.98 -4.51
C ASP A 52 -1.22 -11.89 -4.45
N ASN A 53 -1.64 -11.39 -5.60
CA ASN A 53 -2.70 -10.40 -5.76
C ASN A 53 -4.03 -11.04 -6.20
N ASN A 54 -4.29 -12.29 -5.83
CA ASN A 54 -5.55 -12.95 -6.18
C ASN A 54 -6.76 -12.12 -5.68
N ASP A 55 -7.64 -11.73 -6.61
CA ASP A 55 -8.83 -10.90 -6.37
C ASP A 55 -9.98 -11.69 -5.70
N SER A 56 -9.68 -12.84 -5.08
CA SER A 56 -10.72 -13.64 -4.42
C SER A 56 -11.26 -12.87 -3.19
N ILE A 57 -12.59 -12.81 -3.12
CA ILE A 57 -13.34 -12.11 -2.05
C ILE A 57 -12.95 -12.60 -0.65
N GLU A 58 -12.45 -13.84 -0.56
CA GLU A 58 -12.14 -14.52 0.69
C GLU A 58 -10.79 -14.09 1.30
N TYR A 59 -9.80 -13.68 0.49
CA TYR A 59 -8.47 -13.28 0.98
C TYR A 59 -7.87 -12.16 0.12
N LYS A 60 -8.19 -10.89 0.43
CA LYS A 60 -7.48 -9.73 -0.14
C LYS A 60 -6.01 -9.74 0.29
N ARG A 61 -5.16 -10.46 -0.43
CA ARG A 61 -3.70 -10.52 -0.22
C ARG A 61 -3.01 -9.49 -1.10
N GLY A 62 -1.97 -8.86 -0.56
CA GLY A 62 -1.22 -7.85 -1.30
C GLY A 62 -2.01 -6.59 -1.66
N SER A 63 -3.22 -6.40 -1.13
CA SER A 63 -4.02 -5.21 -1.32
C SER A 63 -4.71 -4.76 -0.04
N VAL A 64 -5.02 -3.47 0.04
CA VAL A 64 -5.87 -2.89 1.07
C VAL A 64 -6.99 -2.12 0.40
N HIS A 65 -8.20 -2.27 0.92
CA HIS A 65 -9.37 -1.55 0.47
C HIS A 65 -9.95 -0.74 1.61
N PHE A 66 -10.31 0.51 1.34
CA PHE A 66 -10.97 1.40 2.29
C PHE A 66 -11.89 2.36 1.55
N GLU A 67 -12.88 2.86 2.27
CA GLU A 67 -13.83 3.85 1.80
C GLU A 67 -13.53 5.21 2.44
N LEU A 68 -13.70 6.30 1.69
CA LEU A 68 -13.43 7.65 2.13
C LEU A 68 -14.58 8.58 1.76
N ILE A 69 -15.01 9.40 2.72
CA ILE A 69 -15.91 10.54 2.53
C ILE A 69 -15.25 11.76 3.18
N VAL A 70 -15.27 12.89 2.49
CA VAL A 70 -14.83 14.18 3.01
C VAL A 70 -16.02 15.14 2.94
N GLU A 71 -16.31 15.79 4.06
CA GLU A 71 -17.36 16.82 4.20
C GLU A 71 -16.83 18.21 3.86
#